data_AF-A0A2V6GYC0-F1
#
_entry.id   AF-A0A2V6GYC0-F1
#
_cell.length_a   1.000
_cell.length_b   1.000
_cell.length_c   1.000
_cell.angle_alpha   90.00
_cell.angle_beta   90.00
_cell.angle_gamma   90.00
#
_symmetry.space_group_name_H-M   'P 1'
#
loop_
_entity.id
_entity.type
_entity.pdbx_description
1 polymer ?
#
loop_
_entity_poly.entity_id
_entity_poly.type
_entity_poly.pdbx_seq_one_letter_code
_entity_poly.pdbx_strand_id
1 'polypeptide(L)'
;MRLLDRYVIRNFVQVYFYCIAGFTSIWLIFDVSDNISSFIDNHIALPLVVRYYATQIPQVFIILLPVALLLSLLFALGRMSRANEIVSMLTAGVSLPRILLPLIGIGLLTVAASMALNYSLAPHAELARKAFLSEAQSRPARIIQGQVFRNRTDLRT
;
A
#
# COMPACT_ATOMS: atom_id res chain seq x y z
N MET A 1 -30.54 8.56 3.32
CA MET A 1 -29.50 8.74 4.37
C MET A 1 -29.85 9.95 5.19
N ARG A 2 -29.85 9.87 6.53
CA ARG A 2 -30.12 11.04 7.38
C ARG A 2 -28.90 11.96 7.35
N LEU A 3 -29.10 13.25 7.65
CA LEU A 3 -28.04 14.27 7.61
C LEU A 3 -26.80 13.88 8.45
N LEU A 4 -27.05 13.26 9.61
CA LEU A 4 -26.05 12.77 10.56
C LEU A 4 -25.19 11.63 9.98
N ASP A 5 -25.81 10.65 9.31
CA ASP A 5 -25.07 9.56 8.66
C ASP A 5 -24.10 10.10 7.60
N ARG A 6 -24.58 11.04 6.77
CA ARG A 6 -23.77 11.68 5.73
C ARG A 6 -22.60 12.47 6.32
N TYR A 7 -22.82 13.13 7.46
CA TYR A 7 -21.77 13.85 8.17
C TYR A 7 -20.68 12.92 8.70
N VAL A 8 -21.06 11.84 9.40
CA VAL A 8 -20.13 10.83 9.93
C VAL A 8 -19.33 10.19 8.79
N ILE A 9 -20.00 9.77 7.72
CA ILE A 9 -19.36 9.19 6.54
C ILE A 9 -18.37 10.17 5.92
N ARG A 10 -18.76 11.43 5.71
CA ARG A 10 -17.87 12.43 5.08
C ARG A 10 -16.63 12.68 5.93
N ASN A 11 -16.79 12.86 7.25
CA ASN A 11 -15.66 13.09 8.15
C ASN A 11 -14.71 11.88 8.16
N PHE A 12 -15.25 10.66 8.20
CA PHE A 12 -14.44 9.44 8.12
C PHE A 12 -13.72 9.29 6.78
N VAL A 13 -14.44 9.39 5.65
CA VAL A 13 -13.89 9.17 4.30
C VAL A 13 -12.78 10.17 3.97
N GLN A 14 -12.91 11.43 4.42
CA GLN A 14 -11.86 12.43 4.25
C GLN A 14 -10.57 12.00 4.94
N VAL A 15 -10.66 11.60 6.22
CA VAL A 15 -9.50 11.11 6.99
C VAL A 15 -8.95 9.83 6.36
N TYR A 16 -9.82 8.93 5.94
CA TYR A 16 -9.44 7.68 5.29
C TYR A 16 -8.64 7.87 4.01
N PHE A 17 -9.07 8.80 3.17
CA PHE A 17 -8.33 9.17 1.98
C PHE A 17 -6.95 9.74 2.32
N TYR A 18 -6.86 10.64 3.31
CA TYR A 18 -5.57 11.20 3.75
C TYR A 18 -4.63 10.13 4.31
N CYS A 19 -5.14 9.17 5.08
CA CYS A 19 -4.34 8.07 5.60
C CYS A 19 -3.81 7.17 4.48
N ILE A 20 -4.64 6.77 3.52
CA ILE A 20 -4.21 5.98 2.36
C ILE A 20 -3.16 6.74 1.55
N ALA A 21 -3.41 7.99 1.21
CA ALA A 21 -2.48 8.81 0.43
C ALA A 21 -1.15 9.00 1.16
N GLY A 22 -1.19 9.26 2.48
CA GLY A 22 -0.01 9.39 3.31
C GLY A 22 0.81 8.10 3.36
N PHE A 23 0.19 6.97 3.67
CA PHE A 23 0.89 5.69 3.72
C PHE A 23 1.45 5.27 2.35
N THR A 24 0.69 5.50 1.27
CA THR A 24 1.15 5.21 -0.10
C THR A 24 2.36 6.08 -0.46
N SER A 25 2.35 7.36 -0.05
CA SER A 25 3.48 8.28 -0.28
C SER A 25 4.73 7.84 0.48
N ILE A 26 4.58 7.44 1.75
CA ILE A 26 5.69 6.92 2.56
C ILE A 26 6.28 5.67 1.89
N TRP A 27 5.42 4.72 1.51
CA TRP A 27 5.86 3.51 0.82
C TRP A 27 6.61 3.82 -0.48
N LEU A 28 6.07 4.73 -1.30
CA LEU A 28 6.69 5.14 -2.56
C LEU A 28 8.08 5.73 -2.36
N ILE A 29 8.25 6.60 -1.35
CA ILE A 29 9.55 7.22 -1.04
C ILE A 29 10.57 6.15 -0.63
N PHE A 30 10.18 5.21 0.23
CA PHE A 30 11.06 4.11 0.65
C PHE A 30 11.49 3.25 -0.54
N ASP A 31 10.52 2.80 -1.36
CA ASP A 31 10.83 1.91 -2.48
C ASP A 31 11.67 2.59 -3.56
N VAL A 32 11.38 3.86 -3.88
CA VAL A 32 12.20 4.63 -4.80
C VAL A 32 13.61 4.82 -4.25
N SER A 33 13.76 5.15 -2.97
CA SER A 33 15.06 5.35 -2.34
C SER A 33 15.93 4.09 -2.39
N ASP A 34 15.34 2.91 -2.21
CA ASP A 34 16.07 1.65 -2.25
C ASP A 34 16.47 1.25 -3.68
N ASN A 35 15.62 1.54 -4.68
CA ASN A 35 15.83 1.10 -6.07
C ASN A 35 16.49 2.15 -6.97
N ILE A 36 16.68 3.40 -6.51
CA ILE A 36 17.19 4.51 -7.33
C ILE A 36 18.55 4.22 -7.97
N SER A 37 19.48 3.61 -7.21
CA SER A 37 20.81 3.26 -7.71
C SER A 37 20.73 2.26 -8.88
N SER A 38 19.88 1.25 -8.75
CA SER A 38 19.64 0.26 -9.81
C SER A 38 18.97 0.88 -11.05
N PHE A 39 18.09 1.87 -10.89
CA PHE A 39 17.47 2.54 -12.03
C PHE A 39 18.46 3.41 -12.81
N ILE A 40 19.35 4.09 -12.10
CA ILE A 40 20.40 4.93 -12.70
C ILE A 40 21.42 4.06 -13.44
N ASP A 41 21.90 2.99 -12.79
CA ASP A 41 22.93 2.11 -13.35
C ASP A 41 22.45 1.36 -14.62
N ASN A 42 21.15 1.09 -14.73
CA ASN A 42 20.55 0.38 -15.86
C ASN A 42 19.94 1.31 -16.93
N HIS A 43 20.10 2.64 -16.83
CA HIS A 43 19.54 3.64 -17.75
C HIS A 43 18.05 3.44 -18.06
N ILE A 44 17.26 3.10 -17.04
CA ILE A 44 15.85 2.76 -17.26
C ILE A 44 15.04 4.02 -17.57
N ALA A 45 14.28 3.98 -18.67
CA ALA A 45 13.42 5.09 -19.08
C ALA A 45 12.30 5.35 -18.05
N LEU A 46 12.07 6.62 -17.70
CA LEU A 46 11.01 7.06 -16.77
C LEU A 46 9.62 6.43 -17.01
N PRO A 47 9.14 6.26 -18.25
CA PRO A 47 7.83 5.62 -18.49
C PRO A 47 7.75 4.18 -17.98
N LEU A 48 8.87 3.45 -18.00
CA LEU A 48 8.93 2.08 -17.50
C LEU A 48 8.87 2.04 -15.98
N VAL A 49 9.51 3.00 -15.31
CA VAL A 49 9.45 3.17 -13.84
C VAL A 49 8.03 3.46 -13.38
N VAL A 50 7.32 4.39 -14.05
CA VAL A 50 5.92 4.69 -13.73
C VAL A 50 5.03 3.46 -13.92
N ARG A 51 5.22 2.69 -15.00
CA ARG A 51 4.46 1.46 -15.26
C ARG A 51 4.75 0.37 -14.24
N TYR A 52 6.00 0.28 -13.78
CA TYR A 52 6.39 -0.62 -12.69
C TYR A 52 5.63 -0.29 -11.41
N TYR A 53 5.69 0.97 -10.95
CA TYR A 53 4.96 1.40 -9.75
C TYR A 53 3.44 1.27 -9.87
N ALA A 54 2.88 1.58 -11.04
CA ALA A 54 1.44 1.39 -11.29
C ALA A 54 1.00 -0.08 -11.14
N THR A 55 1.88 -1.03 -11.46
CA THR A 55 1.62 -2.47 -11.31
C THR A 55 1.72 -2.90 -9.83
N GLN A 56 2.55 -2.22 -9.03
CA GLN A 56 2.74 -2.53 -7.61
C GLN A 56 1.69 -1.90 -6.70
N ILE A 57 1.09 -0.76 -7.09
CA ILE A 57 0.07 -0.04 -6.31
C ILE A 57 -1.01 -0.98 -5.73
N PRO A 58 -1.66 -1.88 -6.49
CA PRO A 58 -2.73 -2.71 -5.95
C PRO A 58 -2.27 -3.65 -4.82
N GLN A 59 -1.06 -4.20 -4.93
CA GLN A 59 -0.49 -5.07 -3.91
C GLN A 59 -0.23 -4.30 -2.62
N VAL A 60 0.28 -3.07 -2.74
CA VAL A 60 0.52 -2.18 -1.60
C VAL A 60 -0.80 -1.79 -0.94
N PHE A 61 -1.84 -1.49 -1.72
CA PHE A 61 -3.16 -1.15 -1.19
C PHE A 61 -3.75 -2.29 -0.35
N ILE A 62 -3.61 -3.56 -0.74
CA ILE A 62 -4.11 -4.70 0.05
C ILE A 62 -3.53 -4.70 1.47
N ILE A 63 -2.26 -4.32 1.62
CA ILE A 63 -1.56 -4.25 2.91
C ILE A 63 -1.94 -2.97 3.67
N LEU A 64 -2.04 -1.84 2.96
CA LEU A 64 -2.29 -0.53 3.57
C LEU A 64 -3.75 -0.29 3.97
N LEU A 65 -4.72 -0.85 3.24
CA LEU A 65 -6.16 -0.66 3.50
C LEU A 65 -6.58 -0.94 4.96
N PRO A 66 -6.22 -2.08 5.60
CA PRO A 66 -6.61 -2.34 6.99
C PRO A 66 -5.96 -1.37 7.98
N VAL A 67 -4.68 -1.02 7.77
CA VAL A 67 -3.95 -0.08 8.64
C VAL A 67 -4.52 1.33 8.52
N ALA A 68 -4.77 1.77 7.29
CA ALA A 68 -5.39 3.06 7.01
C ALA A 68 -6.81 3.13 7.62
N LEU A 69 -7.59 2.05 7.53
CA LEU A 69 -8.95 2.00 8.07
C LEU A 69 -8.94 2.18 9.58
N LEU A 70 -8.07 1.45 10.28
CA LEU A 70 -7.92 1.53 11.72
C LEU A 70 -7.55 2.96 12.17
N LEU A 71 -6.50 3.53 11.56
CA LEU A 71 -6.02 4.85 11.93
C LEU A 71 -7.06 5.93 11.66
N SER A 72 -7.78 5.81 10.55
CA SER A 72 -8.80 6.77 10.15
C SER A 72 -10.02 6.71 11.06
N LEU A 73 -10.40 5.51 11.48
CA LEU A 73 -11.47 5.31 12.46
C LEU A 73 -11.10 5.99 13.78
N LEU A 74 -9.89 5.74 14.27
CA LEU A 74 -9.40 6.32 15.52
C LEU A 74 -9.36 7.85 15.45
N PHE A 75 -8.86 8.39 14.33
CA PHE A 75 -8.73 9.84 14.17
C PHE A 75 -10.10 10.53 13.98
N ALA A 76 -10.99 9.97 13.15
CA ALA A 76 -12.32 10.52 12.92
C ALA A 76 -13.17 10.50 14.21
N LEU A 77 -13.23 9.35 14.89
CA LEU A 77 -13.94 9.23 16.16
C LEU A 77 -13.30 10.07 17.25
N GLY A 78 -11.96 10.11 17.32
CA GLY A 78 -11.22 10.94 18.26
C GLY A 78 -11.47 12.43 18.05
N ARG A 79 -11.55 12.90 16.80
CA ARG A 79 -11.91 14.29 16.48
C ARG A 79 -13.33 14.61 16.96
N MET A 80 -14.31 13.76 16.63
CA MET A 80 -15.71 13.96 17.04
C MET A 80 -15.88 13.90 18.56
N SER A 81 -15.13 13.03 19.24
CA SER A 81 -15.11 12.92 20.69
C SER A 81 -14.55 14.20 21.33
N ARG A 82 -13.41 14.72 20.84
CA ARG A 82 -12.82 15.98 21.34
C ARG A 82 -13.70 17.20 21.12
N ALA A 83 -14.47 17.20 20.03
CA ALA A 83 -15.44 18.25 19.73
C ALA A 83 -16.77 18.09 20.50
N ASN A 84 -16.88 17.10 21.40
CA ASN A 84 -18.11 16.73 22.11
C ASN A 84 -19.31 16.37 21.20
N GLU A 85 -19.10 16.17 19.90
CA GLU A 85 -20.17 15.84 18.95
C GLU A 85 -20.84 14.50 19.28
N ILE A 86 -20.04 13.51 19.70
CA ILE A 86 -20.56 12.20 20.11
C ILE A 86 -21.47 12.34 21.34
N VAL A 87 -21.03 13.12 22.33
CA VAL A 87 -21.81 13.36 23.56
C VAL A 87 -23.10 14.09 23.23
N SER A 88 -23.06 15.14 22.39
CA SER A 88 -24.25 15.87 21.94
C SER A 88 -25.25 14.99 21.18
N MET A 89 -24.77 14.06 20.35
CA MET A 89 -25.66 13.12 19.65
C MET A 89 -26.34 12.14 20.63
N LEU A 90 -25.59 11.65 21.62
CA LEU A 90 -26.12 10.75 22.65
C LEU A 90 -27.18 11.46 23.52
N THR A 91 -26.94 12.71 23.93
CA THR A 91 -27.90 13.49 24.72
C THR A 91 -29.14 13.89 23.91
N ALA A 92 -29.03 14.01 22.59
CA ALA A 92 -30.16 14.17 21.68
C ALA A 92 -30.97 12.88 21.45
N GLY A 93 -30.66 11.79 22.16
CA GLY A 93 -31.36 10.51 22.09
C GLY A 93 -30.94 9.60 20.94
N VAL A 94 -29.83 9.91 20.25
CA VAL A 94 -29.27 9.01 19.22
C VAL A 94 -28.50 7.89 19.92
N SER A 95 -28.83 6.64 19.65
CA SER A 95 -28.11 5.51 20.22
C SER A 95 -26.69 5.37 19.64
N LEU A 96 -25.73 4.92 20.47
CA LEU A 96 -24.35 4.72 20.05
C LEU A 96 -24.20 3.79 18.83
N PRO A 97 -24.87 2.62 18.75
CA PRO A 97 -24.74 1.72 17.59
C PRO A 97 -25.12 2.40 16.28
N ARG A 98 -26.03 3.37 16.33
CA ARG A 98 -26.50 4.10 15.14
C ARG A 98 -25.46 5.07 14.59
N ILE A 99 -24.62 5.63 15.45
CA ILE A 99 -23.47 6.46 15.08
C ILE A 99 -22.38 5.58 14.43
N LEU A 100 -22.22 4.35 14.93
CA LEU A 100 -21.20 3.41 14.46
C LEU A 100 -21.61 2.65 13.18
N LEU A 101 -22.90 2.41 12.96
CA LEU A 101 -23.44 1.68 11.81
C LEU A 101 -22.93 2.16 10.44
N PRO A 102 -22.88 3.47 10.13
CA PRO A 102 -22.29 3.94 8.87
C PRO A 102 -20.79 3.62 8.76
N LEU A 103 -20.05 3.63 9.86
CA LEU A 103 -18.61 3.29 9.88
C LEU A 103 -18.39 1.80 9.63
N ILE A 104 -19.24 0.94 10.21
CA ILE A 104 -19.25 -0.50 9.94
C ILE A 104 -19.55 -0.76 8.46
N GLY A 105 -20.51 -0.03 7.88
CA GLY A 105 -20.82 -0.13 6.46
C GLY A 105 -19.62 0.20 5.57
N ILE A 106 -18.87 1.27 5.89
CA ILE A 106 -17.63 1.59 5.16
C ILE A 106 -16.56 0.51 5.40
N GLY A 107 -16.44 -0.01 6.61
CA GLY A 107 -15.49 -1.08 6.90
C GLY A 107 -15.77 -2.35 6.09
N LEU A 108 -17.04 -2.75 5.98
CA LEU A 108 -17.45 -3.86 5.12
C LEU A 108 -17.16 -3.58 3.65
N LEU A 109 -17.38 -2.35 3.17
CA LEU A 109 -17.00 -1.94 1.81
C LEU A 109 -15.49 -2.03 1.59
N THR A 110 -14.68 -1.61 2.56
CA THR A 110 -13.22 -1.76 2.49
C THR A 110 -12.79 -3.23 2.47
N VAL A 111 -13.42 -4.09 3.28
CA VAL A 111 -13.16 -5.53 3.26
C VAL A 111 -13.51 -6.11 1.89
N ALA A 112 -14.69 -5.80 1.35
CA ALA A 112 -15.11 -6.26 0.02
C ALA A 112 -14.15 -5.76 -1.08
N ALA A 113 -13.71 -4.50 -1.02
CA ALA A 113 -12.73 -3.94 -1.94
C ALA A 113 -11.37 -4.65 -1.83
N SER A 114 -10.89 -4.89 -0.61
CA SER A 114 -9.64 -5.63 -0.37
C SER A 114 -9.74 -7.06 -0.90
N MET A 115 -10.87 -7.73 -0.68
CA MET A 115 -11.11 -9.09 -1.16
C MET A 115 -11.19 -9.14 -2.70
N ALA A 116 -11.84 -8.16 -3.33
CA ALA A 116 -11.88 -8.04 -4.79
C ALA A 116 -10.50 -7.79 -5.40
N LEU A 117 -9.71 -6.90 -4.79
CA LEU A 117 -8.31 -6.65 -5.19
C LEU A 117 -7.46 -7.90 -5.01
N ASN A 118 -7.62 -8.62 -3.90
CA ASN A 118 -6.89 -9.85 -3.65
C ASN A 118 -7.25 -10.94 -4.67
N TYR A 119 -8.55 -11.18 -4.92
CA TYR A 119 -8.99 -12.24 -5.81
C TYR A 119 -8.67 -11.96 -7.29
N SER A 120 -8.81 -10.70 -7.73
CA SER A 120 -8.59 -10.33 -9.13
C SER A 120 -7.13 -10.04 -9.43
N LEU A 121 -6.39 -9.35 -8.54
CA LEU A 121 -5.04 -8.85 -8.86
C LEU A 121 -3.89 -9.65 -8.23
N ALA A 122 -4.10 -10.41 -7.15
CA ALA A 122 -3.03 -11.25 -6.59
C ALA A 122 -2.47 -12.30 -7.58
N PRO A 123 -3.28 -13.01 -8.40
CA PRO A 123 -2.71 -13.94 -9.37
C PRO A 123 -1.94 -13.21 -10.48
N HIS A 124 -2.45 -12.07 -10.96
CA HIS A 124 -1.83 -11.30 -12.06
C HIS A 124 -0.53 -10.60 -11.64
N ALA A 125 -0.47 -10.06 -10.41
CA ALA A 125 0.74 -9.44 -9.88
C ALA A 125 1.86 -10.47 -9.65
N GLU A 126 1.53 -11.66 -9.13
CA GLU A 126 2.52 -12.71 -8.92
C GLU A 126 3.01 -13.31 -10.26
N LEU A 127 2.13 -13.45 -11.25
CA LEU A 127 2.51 -13.83 -12.62
C LEU A 127 3.44 -12.78 -13.26
N ALA A 128 3.12 -11.49 -13.16
CA ALA A 128 3.96 -10.42 -13.68
C ALA A 128 5.33 -10.38 -12.98
N ARG A 129 5.35 -10.50 -11.64
CA ARG A 129 6.59 -10.55 -10.86
C ARG A 129 7.47 -11.73 -11.26
N LYS A 130 6.90 -12.93 -11.39
CA LYS A 130 7.63 -14.12 -11.84
C LYS A 130 8.15 -13.98 -13.27
N ALA A 131 7.37 -13.39 -14.18
CA ALA A 131 7.81 -13.12 -15.54
C ALA A 131 9.01 -12.15 -15.58
N PHE A 132 8.95 -11.05 -14.82
CA PHE A 132 10.07 -10.11 -14.69
C PHE A 132 11.31 -10.76 -14.07
N LEU A 133 11.16 -11.59 -13.03
CA LEU A 133 12.28 -12.30 -12.40
C LEU A 133 12.89 -13.36 -13.33
N SER A 134 12.07 -14.09 -14.09
CA SER A 134 12.56 -15.06 -15.08
C SER A 134 13.27 -14.38 -16.24
N GLU A 135 12.82 -13.19 -16.65
CA GLU A 135 13.46 -12.39 -17.70
C GLU A 135 14.78 -11.77 -17.21
N ALA A 136 14.82 -11.32 -15.95
CA ALA A 136 16.04 -10.87 -15.29
C ALA A 136 17.07 -12.01 -15.09
N GLN A 137 16.62 -13.25 -14.87
CA GLN A 137 17.49 -14.43 -14.75
C GLN A 137 17.93 -15.00 -16.10
N SER A 138 17.15 -14.83 -17.17
CA SER A 138 17.47 -15.32 -18.52
C SER A 138 18.29 -14.33 -19.35
N ARG A 139 18.43 -13.06 -18.91
CA ARG A 139 19.61 -12.27 -19.25
C ARG A 139 20.79 -12.91 -18.51
N PRO A 140 21.74 -13.57 -19.20
CA PRO A 140 22.89 -14.12 -18.51
C PRO A 140 23.59 -12.94 -17.85
N ALA A 141 23.55 -12.92 -16.52
CA ALA A 141 24.44 -12.08 -15.76
C ALA A 141 25.83 -12.44 -16.26
N ARG A 142 26.43 -11.55 -17.07
CA ARG A 142 27.85 -11.60 -17.44
C ARG A 142 28.67 -11.24 -16.22
N ILE A 143 28.39 -11.91 -15.10
CA ILE A 143 29.29 -12.06 -14.00
C ILE A 143 30.29 -13.06 -14.54
N ILE A 144 31.33 -12.54 -15.20
CA ILE A 144 32.62 -13.22 -15.19
C ILE A 144 32.97 -13.29 -13.69
N GLN A 145 32.48 -14.33 -13.02
CA GLN A 145 33.08 -14.79 -11.79
C GLN A 145 34.52 -14.97 -12.18
N GLY A 146 35.38 -14.12 -11.61
CA GLY A 146 36.81 -14.29 -11.70
C GLY A 146 37.10 -15.71 -11.23
N GLN A 147 37.20 -16.62 -12.20
CA GLN A 147 37.78 -17.92 -12.00
C GLN A 147 39.20 -17.59 -11.63
N VAL A 148 39.47 -17.51 -10.33
CA VAL A 148 40.82 -17.48 -9.80
C VAL A 148 41.41 -18.81 -10.24
N PHE A 149 42.02 -18.81 -11.41
CA PHE A 149 42.93 -19.85 -11.84
C PHE A 149 44.03 -19.85 -10.80
N ARG A 150 43.91 -20.76 -9.83
CA ARG A 150 44.95 -21.00 -8.86
C ARG A 150 46.08 -21.65 -9.63
N ASN A 151 47.00 -20.83 -10.11
CA ASN A 151 48.17 -21.28 -10.84
C ASN A 151 48.95 -22.24 -9.94
N ARG A 152 49.03 -23.51 -10.35
CA ARG A 152 49.67 -24.57 -9.57
C ARG A 152 51.19 -24.62 -9.77
N THR A 153 51.78 -23.63 -10.44
CA THR A 153 53.21 -23.62 -10.80
C THR A 153 54.11 -22.72 -9.95
N ASP A 154 53.58 -21.95 -9.00
CA ASP A 154 54.39 -21.04 -8.17
C ASP A 154 54.93 -21.71 -6.88
N LEU A 155 55.51 -22.90 -7.03
CA LEU A 155 56.40 -23.52 -6.04
C LEU A 155 57.79 -23.71 -6.65
N ARG A 156 58.44 -22.59 -6.99
CA ARG A 156 59.88 -22.53 -7.28
C ARG A 156 60.45 -21.19 -6.86
N THR A 157 60.82 -21.05 -5.59
CA THR A 157 62.17 -20.76 -5.07
C THR A 157 62.10 -20.48 -3.58
#